data_AF-A0AAD4JPI8-F1
#
_entry.id   AF-A0AAD4JPI8-F1
#
_cell.length_a   1.000
_cell.length_b   1.000
_cell.length_c   1.000
_cell.angle_alpha   90.00
_cell.angle_beta   90.00
_cell.angle_gamma   90.00
#
_symmetry.space_group_name_H-M   'P 1'
#
loop_
_entity.id
_entity.type
_entity.pdbx_description
1 polymer ?
#
loop_
_entity_poly.entity_id
_entity_poly.type
_entity_poly.pdbx_seq_one_letter_code
_entity_poly.pdbx_strand_id
1 'polypeptide(L)'
;IIDTELFKVLRKKWGKNINCILSEKLIPISGDISDVNLGITDKELINEICGEIDFIINSAATTRFDERYDVSMDINAFGPLNVLNFAKRCSKLKLLLHVSTAYVHGSRLGVLEEEAIEMGKTLEGAKASCLDIEGEMKLIEEAKKQLHDVNQNEFTSTLRDLGIQRANFHGWPNTYSYTKAIGEMNLGYFNNSNIHVIIIRPSVISSTHKDPFPGWIEGLKTIDTIIVPYAKRKLNFFVCDPNVTLDVIPGDMVVNSMLAAIAADAQNECNKLSIYNVDLMMPTLKIYEMQRQQAMEMQRCLILIQNP
;
A
#
# COMPACT_ATOMS: atom_id res chain seq x y z
N ILE A 1 11.67 -13.34 7.64
CA ILE A 1 11.73 -11.91 8.03
C ILE A 1 13.08 -11.57 8.68
N ILE A 2 13.48 -12.22 9.77
CA ILE A 2 14.73 -11.89 10.51
C ILE A 2 16.01 -12.18 9.72
N ASP A 3 15.96 -13.05 8.72
CA ASP A 3 17.10 -13.39 7.86
C ASP A 3 17.32 -12.37 6.73
N THR A 4 16.41 -11.41 6.54
CA THR A 4 16.53 -10.41 5.48
C THR A 4 17.75 -9.51 5.70
N GLU A 5 18.15 -8.82 4.63
CA GLU A 5 19.29 -7.90 4.66
C GLU A 5 19.06 -6.72 5.61
N LEU A 6 17.80 -6.29 5.82
CA LEU A 6 17.44 -5.24 6.79
C LEU A 6 18.03 -5.51 8.17
N PHE A 7 17.93 -6.75 8.63
CA PHE A 7 18.39 -7.15 9.95
C PHE A 7 19.93 -7.17 10.06
N LYS A 8 20.69 -6.95 8.98
CA LYS A 8 22.16 -6.85 9.07
C LYS A 8 22.61 -5.72 9.99
N VAL A 9 21.87 -4.61 10.02
CA VAL A 9 22.16 -3.47 10.89
C VAL A 9 21.96 -3.84 12.35
N LEU A 10 20.89 -4.56 12.66
CA LEU A 10 20.63 -5.07 14.01
C LEU A 10 21.66 -6.15 14.40
N ARG A 11 22.00 -7.07 13.49
CA ARG A 11 23.05 -8.09 13.74
C ARG A 11 24.39 -7.45 14.04
N LYS A 12 24.76 -6.41 13.30
CA LYS A 12 26.01 -5.66 13.54
C LYS A 12 25.99 -4.91 14.88
N LYS A 13 24.87 -4.28 15.24
CA LYS A 13 24.75 -3.49 16.47
C LYS A 13 24.64 -4.35 17.74
N TRP A 14 24.00 -5.51 17.67
CA TRP A 14 23.64 -6.31 18.85
C TRP A 14 24.44 -7.63 18.94
N GLY A 15 25.11 -8.02 17.86
CA GLY A 15 26.02 -9.17 17.82
C GLY A 15 25.35 -10.45 18.30
N LYS A 16 26.01 -11.15 19.24
CA LYS A 16 25.53 -12.42 19.81
C LYS A 16 24.21 -12.28 20.58
N ASN A 17 23.85 -11.08 21.04
CA ASN A 17 22.65 -10.85 21.85
C ASN A 17 21.39 -10.66 21.01
N ILE A 18 21.48 -10.56 19.68
CA ILE A 18 20.33 -10.24 18.82
C ILE A 18 19.17 -11.21 19.03
N ASN A 19 19.43 -12.51 19.11
CA ASN A 19 18.37 -13.52 19.24
C ASN A 19 17.58 -13.36 20.54
N CYS A 20 18.28 -13.08 21.66
CA CYS A 20 17.65 -12.84 22.96
C CYS A 20 16.69 -11.65 22.89
N ILE A 21 17.13 -10.55 22.28
CA ILE A 21 16.32 -9.35 22.17
C ILE A 21 15.16 -9.53 21.20
N LEU A 22 15.37 -10.24 20.08
CA LEU A 22 14.28 -10.51 19.15
C LEU A 22 13.21 -11.37 19.84
N SER A 23 13.58 -12.38 20.63
CA SER A 23 12.59 -13.17 21.39
C SER A 23 11.87 -12.36 22.47
N GLU A 24 12.51 -11.33 23.03
CA GLU A 24 11.87 -10.45 24.03
C GLU A 24 10.94 -9.40 23.40
N LYS A 25 11.16 -9.01 22.14
CA LYS A 25 10.46 -7.88 21.50
C LYS A 25 9.53 -8.26 20.35
N LEU A 26 9.68 -9.45 19.78
CA LEU A 26 8.95 -9.88 18.60
C LEU A 26 8.19 -11.17 18.89
N ILE A 27 6.86 -11.07 18.89
CA ILE A 27 5.96 -12.21 19.04
C ILE A 27 5.28 -12.43 17.68
N PRO A 28 5.68 -13.44 16.89
CA PRO A 28 5.04 -13.73 15.62
C PRO A 28 3.68 -14.40 15.86
N ILE A 29 2.65 -13.89 15.18
CA ILE A 29 1.30 -14.44 15.22
C ILE A 29 0.89 -14.78 13.79
N SER A 30 0.42 -16.01 13.58
CA SER A 30 -0.12 -16.43 12.28
C SER A 30 -1.55 -15.90 12.13
N GLY A 31 -1.87 -15.34 10.97
CA GLY A 31 -3.18 -14.76 10.71
C GLY A 31 -3.31 -14.23 9.29
N ASP A 32 -4.55 -13.93 8.89
CA ASP A 32 -4.92 -13.27 7.64
C ASP A 32 -5.93 -12.16 7.93
N ILE A 33 -5.68 -10.95 7.42
CA ILE A 33 -6.57 -9.81 7.63
C ILE A 33 -7.90 -9.95 6.90
N SER A 34 -7.99 -10.83 5.89
CA SER A 34 -9.27 -11.15 5.23
C SER A 34 -10.27 -11.82 6.18
N ASP A 35 -9.77 -12.43 7.25
CA ASP A 35 -10.55 -13.29 8.12
C ASP A 35 -11.00 -12.58 9.39
N VAL A 36 -12.11 -13.09 9.96
CA VAL A 36 -12.59 -12.65 11.27
C VAL A 36 -11.50 -12.89 12.32
N ASN A 37 -11.31 -11.93 13.23
CA ASN A 37 -10.23 -11.94 14.22
C ASN A 37 -8.83 -12.06 13.62
N LEU A 38 -8.65 -11.58 12.38
CA LEU A 38 -7.37 -11.60 11.68
C LEU A 38 -6.85 -13.03 11.47
N GLY A 39 -7.74 -14.02 11.38
CA GLY A 39 -7.37 -15.45 11.25
C GLY A 39 -6.82 -16.10 12.51
N ILE A 40 -6.80 -15.39 13.65
CA ILE A 40 -6.34 -15.93 14.93
C ILE A 40 -7.44 -16.83 15.49
N THR A 41 -7.13 -18.10 15.73
CA THR A 41 -8.10 -19.09 16.24
C THR A 41 -8.10 -19.19 17.77
N ASP A 42 -6.97 -18.85 18.41
CA ASP A 42 -6.82 -18.92 19.86
C ASP A 42 -7.50 -17.72 20.54
N LYS A 43 -8.54 -18.00 21.33
CA LYS A 43 -9.33 -16.99 22.03
C LYS A 43 -8.59 -16.36 23.20
N GLU A 44 -7.73 -17.11 23.88
CA GLU A 44 -6.95 -16.60 25.02
C GLU A 44 -5.93 -15.60 24.51
N LEU A 45 -5.21 -15.97 23.45
CA LEU A 45 -4.27 -15.08 22.75
C LEU A 45 -4.97 -13.80 22.25
N ILE A 46 -6.15 -13.91 21.63
CA ILE A 46 -6.91 -12.72 21.21
C ILE A 46 -7.20 -11.80 22.39
N ASN A 47 -7.63 -12.35 23.53
CA ASN A 47 -7.98 -11.55 24.71
C ASN A 47 -6.75 -10.87 25.33
N GLU A 48 -5.61 -11.57 25.39
CA GLU A 48 -4.32 -11.02 25.81
C GLU A 48 -3.92 -9.83 24.92
N ILE A 49 -3.92 -10.04 23.59
CA ILE A 49 -3.59 -9.00 22.61
C ILE A 49 -4.52 -7.78 22.77
N CYS A 50 -5.84 -8.00 22.86
CA CYS A 50 -6.81 -6.92 23.05
C CYS A 50 -6.64 -6.18 24.41
N GLY A 51 -6.06 -6.85 25.41
CA GLY A 51 -5.78 -6.29 26.73
C GLY A 51 -4.50 -5.46 26.80
N GLU A 52 -3.60 -5.59 25.82
CA GLU A 52 -2.24 -5.04 25.90
C GLU A 52 -1.86 -4.09 24.77
N ILE A 53 -2.48 -4.19 23.58
CA ILE A 53 -2.11 -3.34 22.44
C ILE A 53 -2.45 -1.87 22.68
N ASP A 54 -1.44 -1.00 22.54
CA ASP A 54 -1.57 0.46 22.48
C ASP A 54 -1.75 1.00 21.05
N PHE A 55 -1.08 0.40 20.05
CA PHE A 55 -1.05 0.89 18.67
C PHE A 55 -1.20 -0.26 17.68
N ILE A 56 -2.00 -0.05 16.64
CA ILE A 56 -2.11 -0.98 15.51
C ILE A 56 -1.61 -0.28 14.25
N ILE A 57 -0.70 -0.91 13.52
CA ILE A 57 -0.23 -0.45 12.21
C ILE A 57 -0.66 -1.48 11.17
N ASN A 58 -1.68 -1.14 10.39
CA ASN A 58 -2.15 -1.95 9.28
C ASN A 58 -1.47 -1.53 7.97
N SER A 59 -0.40 -2.25 7.62
CA SER A 59 0.29 -2.14 6.32
C SER A 59 0.05 -3.35 5.40
N ALA A 60 -0.79 -4.30 5.81
CA ALA A 60 -1.09 -5.50 5.02
C ALA A 60 -1.99 -5.14 3.83
N ALA A 61 -1.57 -5.57 2.63
CA ALA A 61 -2.28 -5.32 1.38
C ALA A 61 -1.74 -6.25 0.28
N THR A 62 -2.59 -6.58 -0.70
CA THR A 62 -2.08 -6.94 -2.03
C THR A 62 -1.78 -5.65 -2.79
N THR A 63 -0.60 -5.57 -3.39
CA THR A 63 -0.09 -4.37 -4.10
C THR A 63 -0.07 -4.54 -5.61
N ARG A 64 -0.65 -5.65 -6.11
CA ARG A 64 -0.74 -5.93 -7.54
C ARG A 64 -1.90 -5.14 -8.16
N PHE A 65 -1.62 -4.41 -9.24
CA PHE A 65 -2.64 -3.63 -9.94
C PHE A 65 -3.70 -4.49 -10.63
N ASP A 66 -3.37 -5.74 -10.93
CA ASP A 66 -4.19 -6.75 -11.61
C ASP A 66 -4.51 -7.94 -10.70
N GLU A 67 -4.59 -7.77 -9.38
CA GLU A 67 -4.96 -8.89 -8.51
C GLU A 67 -6.38 -9.39 -8.80
N ARG A 68 -6.61 -10.68 -8.53
CA ARG A 68 -7.94 -11.28 -8.58
C ARG A 68 -8.92 -10.46 -7.72
N TYR A 69 -10.07 -10.12 -8.29
CA TYR A 69 -10.95 -9.11 -7.68
C TYR A 69 -11.45 -9.49 -6.29
N ASP A 70 -11.81 -10.76 -6.08
CA ASP A 70 -12.19 -11.31 -4.78
C ASP A 70 -11.07 -11.15 -3.75
N VAL A 71 -9.85 -11.56 -4.07
CA VAL A 71 -8.68 -11.46 -3.18
C VAL A 71 -8.39 -9.99 -2.84
N SER A 72 -8.46 -9.10 -3.84
CA SER A 72 -8.22 -7.68 -3.61
C SER A 72 -9.30 -7.03 -2.75
N MET A 73 -10.57 -7.43 -2.90
CA MET A 73 -11.67 -6.96 -2.04
C MET A 73 -11.49 -7.48 -0.61
N ASP A 74 -11.24 -8.77 -0.45
CA ASP A 74 -11.08 -9.38 0.88
C ASP A 74 -9.93 -8.74 1.67
N ILE A 75 -8.78 -8.53 1.01
CA ILE A 75 -7.58 -8.00 1.66
C ILE A 75 -7.61 -6.46 1.78
N ASN A 76 -7.80 -5.73 0.67
CA ASN A 76 -7.60 -4.29 0.66
C ASN A 76 -8.85 -3.50 1.08
N ALA A 77 -10.05 -4.03 0.82
CA ALA A 77 -11.31 -3.34 1.14
C ALA A 77 -11.88 -3.79 2.49
N PHE A 78 -12.01 -5.09 2.72
CA PHE A 78 -12.58 -5.64 3.96
C PHE A 78 -11.54 -5.93 5.04
N GLY A 79 -10.29 -6.19 4.67
CA GLY A 79 -9.20 -6.36 5.63
C GLY A 79 -9.03 -5.18 6.60
N PRO A 80 -9.05 -3.91 6.14
CA PRO A 80 -9.05 -2.76 7.04
C PRO A 80 -10.27 -2.73 7.98
N LEU A 81 -11.44 -3.17 7.51
CA LEU A 81 -12.65 -3.27 8.33
C LEU A 81 -12.51 -4.36 9.41
N ASN A 82 -11.92 -5.51 9.08
CA ASN A 82 -11.63 -6.57 10.05
C ASN A 82 -10.62 -6.09 11.11
N VAL A 83 -9.57 -5.37 10.69
CA VAL A 83 -8.62 -4.74 11.61
C VAL A 83 -9.31 -3.70 12.50
N LEU A 84 -10.18 -2.86 11.94
CA LEU A 84 -10.97 -1.91 12.72
C LEU A 84 -11.87 -2.62 13.74
N ASN A 85 -12.54 -3.70 13.35
CA ASN A 85 -13.39 -4.48 14.26
C ASN A 85 -12.58 -5.16 15.38
N PHE A 86 -11.36 -5.63 15.08
CA PHE A 86 -10.43 -6.12 16.08
C PHE A 86 -9.97 -4.99 17.03
N ALA A 87 -9.61 -3.83 16.45
CA ALA A 87 -9.19 -2.64 17.16
C ALA A 87 -10.25 -2.15 18.16
N LYS A 88 -11.55 -2.23 17.82
CA LYS A 88 -12.67 -1.89 18.72
C LYS A 88 -12.74 -2.71 20.00
N ARG A 89 -12.13 -3.89 20.01
CA ARG A 89 -12.06 -4.76 21.19
C ARG A 89 -10.85 -4.48 22.06
N CYS A 90 -9.89 -3.70 21.55
CA CYS A 90 -8.64 -3.41 22.25
C CYS A 90 -8.85 -2.29 23.28
N SER A 91 -8.75 -2.65 24.56
CA SER A 91 -9.11 -1.75 25.68
C SER A 91 -8.11 -0.62 25.93
N LYS A 92 -6.85 -0.79 25.54
CA LYS A 92 -5.76 0.19 25.70
C LYS A 92 -5.40 0.90 24.39
N LEU A 93 -6.12 0.62 23.31
CA LEU A 93 -5.78 1.13 22.00
C LEU A 93 -5.88 2.65 21.99
N LYS A 94 -4.77 3.29 21.65
CA LYS A 94 -4.66 4.74 21.45
C LYS A 94 -4.95 5.10 20.00
N LEU A 95 -4.43 4.30 19.06
CA LEU A 95 -4.47 4.66 17.65
C LEU A 95 -4.37 3.46 16.71
N LEU A 96 -5.10 3.53 15.60
CA LEU A 96 -4.99 2.64 14.45
C LEU A 96 -4.45 3.43 13.25
N LEU A 97 -3.25 3.09 12.76
CA LEU A 97 -2.72 3.61 11.51
C LEU A 97 -2.99 2.63 10.37
N HIS A 98 -3.56 3.11 9.27
CA HIS A 98 -3.74 2.35 8.05
C HIS A 98 -2.89 2.95 6.91
N VAL A 99 -2.12 2.11 6.22
CA VAL A 99 -1.39 2.50 5.03
C VAL A 99 -2.28 2.29 3.81
N SER A 100 -2.72 3.37 3.17
CA SER A 100 -3.45 3.38 1.90
C SER A 100 -2.50 3.73 0.74
N THR A 101 -2.90 4.62 -0.18
CA THR A 101 -2.10 5.08 -1.31
C THR A 101 -2.59 6.44 -1.80
N ALA A 102 -1.70 7.32 -2.28
CA ALA A 102 -2.08 8.59 -2.91
C ALA A 102 -2.97 8.39 -4.15
N TYR A 103 -2.91 7.21 -4.78
CA TYR A 103 -3.64 6.87 -5.99
C TYR A 103 -5.13 6.54 -5.76
N VAL A 104 -5.64 6.61 -4.54
CA VAL A 104 -7.10 6.58 -4.30
C VAL A 104 -7.83 7.75 -4.96
N HIS A 105 -7.11 8.82 -5.33
CA HIS A 105 -7.60 9.94 -6.13
C HIS A 105 -7.65 9.65 -7.65
N GLY A 106 -7.22 8.46 -8.08
CA GLY A 106 -7.17 8.06 -9.49
C GLY A 106 -6.28 8.97 -10.33
N SER A 107 -6.86 9.53 -11.40
CA SER A 107 -6.14 10.38 -12.36
C SER A 107 -6.45 11.88 -12.20
N ARG A 108 -6.99 12.29 -11.05
CA ARG A 108 -7.34 13.69 -10.80
C ARG A 108 -6.10 14.57 -10.82
N LEU A 109 -6.19 15.71 -11.50
CA LEU A 109 -5.13 16.71 -11.59
C LEU A 109 -5.37 17.85 -10.61
N GLY A 110 -4.29 18.50 -10.17
CA GLY A 110 -4.33 19.66 -9.27
C GLY A 110 -3.97 19.31 -7.82
N VAL A 111 -4.36 20.19 -6.90
CA VAL A 111 -4.15 19.99 -5.46
C VAL A 111 -5.15 18.94 -4.96
N LEU A 112 -4.64 17.88 -4.35
CA LEU A 112 -5.43 16.81 -3.75
C LEU A 112 -5.47 17.03 -2.25
N GLU A 113 -6.67 17.29 -1.72
CA GLU A 113 -6.86 17.54 -0.31
C GLU A 113 -6.85 16.24 0.50
N GLU A 114 -6.44 16.33 1.76
CA GLU A 114 -6.39 15.21 2.72
C GLU A 114 -7.77 14.93 3.32
N GLU A 115 -8.75 14.69 2.43
CA GLU A 115 -10.14 14.46 2.81
C GLU A 115 -10.52 12.97 2.81
N ALA A 116 -11.46 12.62 3.68
CA ALA A 116 -12.03 11.29 3.73
C ALA A 116 -12.83 11.01 2.44
N ILE A 117 -12.74 9.77 1.96
CA ILE A 117 -13.55 9.33 0.83
C ILE A 117 -14.94 8.95 1.36
N GLU A 118 -15.96 9.66 0.88
CA GLU A 118 -17.34 9.38 1.24
C GLU A 118 -17.78 7.99 0.78
N MET A 119 -18.55 7.32 1.61
CA MET A 119 -19.11 6.00 1.30
C MET A 119 -19.95 6.05 0.02
N GLY A 120 -19.61 5.19 -0.93
CA GLY A 120 -20.31 5.08 -2.21
C GLY A 120 -19.97 6.14 -3.25
N LYS A 121 -18.98 7.00 -2.99
CA LYS A 121 -18.49 7.99 -3.95
C LYS A 121 -17.66 7.33 -5.05
N THR A 122 -17.87 7.75 -6.30
CA THR A 122 -17.03 7.38 -7.45
C THR A 122 -16.11 8.55 -7.82
N LEU A 123 -15.10 8.29 -8.65
CA LEU A 123 -14.22 9.36 -9.14
C LEU A 123 -14.89 10.17 -10.27
N GLU A 124 -14.45 11.41 -10.44
CA GLU A 124 -14.91 12.26 -11.54
C GLU A 124 -14.63 11.58 -12.90
N GLY A 125 -15.63 11.60 -13.78
CA GLY A 125 -15.56 10.91 -15.08
C GLY A 125 -15.86 9.40 -15.03
N ALA A 126 -16.23 8.85 -13.86
CA ALA A 126 -16.72 7.49 -13.75
C ALA A 126 -18.00 7.27 -14.58
N LYS A 127 -18.18 6.03 -15.05
CA LYS A 127 -19.43 5.61 -15.72
C LYS A 127 -20.56 5.38 -14.71
N ALA A 128 -20.20 4.97 -13.51
CA ALA A 128 -21.12 4.77 -12.40
C ALA A 128 -21.42 6.09 -11.67
N SER A 129 -22.70 6.32 -11.37
CA SER A 129 -23.14 7.45 -10.55
C SER A 129 -22.85 7.27 -9.06
N CYS A 130 -22.73 6.02 -8.59
CA CYS A 130 -22.38 5.67 -7.22
C CYS A 130 -21.74 4.29 -7.17
N LEU A 131 -21.02 4.03 -6.08
CA LEU A 131 -20.39 2.75 -5.76
C LEU A 131 -21.22 2.00 -4.72
N ASP A 132 -21.89 0.93 -5.15
CA ASP A 132 -22.57 -0.01 -4.25
C ASP A 132 -21.65 -1.19 -3.91
N ILE A 133 -20.96 -1.10 -2.77
CA ILE A 133 -20.01 -2.13 -2.31
C ILE A 133 -20.70 -3.49 -2.10
N GLU A 134 -21.95 -3.51 -1.63
CA GLU A 134 -22.69 -4.76 -1.44
C GLU A 134 -23.03 -5.40 -2.79
N GLY A 135 -23.42 -4.58 -3.76
CA GLY A 135 -23.62 -4.97 -5.15
C GLY A 135 -22.35 -5.55 -5.78
N GLU A 136 -21.18 -4.94 -5.54
CA GLU A 136 -19.89 -5.48 -6.02
C GLU A 136 -19.58 -6.86 -5.43
N MET A 137 -19.86 -7.07 -4.14
CA MET A 137 -19.67 -8.38 -3.51
C MET A 137 -20.60 -9.44 -4.08
N LYS A 138 -21.87 -9.11 -4.33
CA LYS A 138 -22.81 -10.02 -5.01
C LYS A 138 -22.32 -10.39 -6.40
N LEU A 139 -21.80 -9.41 -7.14
CA LEU A 139 -21.25 -9.62 -8.48
C LEU A 139 -20.06 -10.60 -8.45
N ILE A 140 -19.14 -10.45 -7.48
CA ILE A 140 -18.02 -11.38 -7.30
C ILE A 140 -18.52 -12.80 -7.03
N GLU A 141 -19.49 -12.96 -6.14
CA GLU A 141 -20.04 -14.28 -5.79
C GLU A 141 -20.79 -14.93 -6.96
N GLU A 142 -21.50 -14.14 -7.76
CA GLU A 142 -22.12 -14.62 -9.00
C GLU A 142 -21.08 -15.05 -10.03
N ALA A 143 -20.01 -14.27 -10.21
CA ALA A 143 -18.91 -14.63 -11.10
C ALA A 143 -18.22 -15.94 -10.65
N LYS A 144 -17.95 -16.09 -9.35
CA LYS A 144 -17.38 -17.34 -8.80
C LYS A 144 -18.29 -18.54 -9.07
N LYS A 145 -19.61 -18.40 -8.92
CA LYS A 145 -20.59 -19.48 -9.20
C LYS A 145 -20.59 -19.86 -10.68
N GLN A 146 -20.52 -18.89 -11.59
CA GLN A 146 -20.48 -19.17 -13.04
C GLN A 146 -19.17 -19.87 -13.44
N LEU A 147 -18.10 -19.65 -12.70
CA LEU A 147 -16.76 -20.20 -12.96
C LEU A 147 -16.44 -21.48 -12.16
N HIS A 148 -17.43 -22.15 -11.56
CA HIS A 148 -17.16 -23.30 -10.66
C HIS A 148 -16.52 -24.51 -11.37
N ASP A 149 -16.80 -24.71 -12.66
CA ASP A 149 -16.32 -25.85 -13.46
C ASP A 149 -15.15 -25.50 -14.40
N VAL A 150 -14.65 -24.26 -14.37
CA VAL A 150 -13.50 -23.87 -15.22
C VAL A 150 -12.17 -24.20 -14.56
N ASN A 151 -11.11 -24.23 -15.37
CA ASN A 151 -9.76 -24.42 -14.84
C ASN A 151 -9.28 -23.21 -14.02
N GLN A 152 -8.28 -23.41 -13.16
CA GLN A 152 -7.76 -22.38 -12.24
C GLN A 152 -7.19 -21.13 -12.95
N ASN A 153 -6.63 -21.30 -14.15
CA ASN A 153 -6.06 -20.17 -14.90
C ASN A 153 -7.15 -19.27 -15.46
N GLU A 154 -8.21 -19.86 -16.03
CA GLU A 154 -9.38 -19.17 -16.54
C GLU A 154 -10.16 -18.49 -15.42
N PHE A 155 -10.34 -19.17 -14.28
CA PHE A 155 -10.92 -18.59 -13.07
C PHE A 155 -10.14 -17.33 -12.63
N THR A 156 -8.81 -17.46 -12.53
CA THR A 156 -7.94 -16.35 -12.13
C THR A 156 -7.99 -15.20 -13.13
N SER A 157 -7.85 -15.47 -14.43
CA SER A 157 -7.87 -14.44 -15.47
C SER A 157 -9.19 -13.67 -15.48
N THR A 158 -10.32 -14.39 -15.44
CA THR A 158 -11.65 -13.78 -15.51
C THR A 158 -11.90 -12.84 -14.33
N LEU A 159 -11.53 -13.25 -13.12
CA LEU A 159 -11.70 -12.39 -11.94
C LEU A 159 -10.70 -11.22 -11.90
N ARG A 160 -9.52 -11.33 -12.52
CA ARG A 160 -8.62 -10.18 -12.71
C ARG A 160 -9.24 -9.17 -13.68
N ASP A 161 -9.70 -9.65 -14.83
CA ASP A 161 -10.34 -8.83 -15.85
C ASP A 161 -11.58 -8.13 -15.29
N LEU A 162 -12.37 -8.83 -14.48
CA LEU A 162 -13.50 -8.25 -13.77
C LEU A 162 -13.07 -7.11 -12.85
N GLY A 163 -12.04 -7.29 -12.03
CA GLY A 163 -11.55 -6.23 -11.13
C GLY A 163 -11.11 -4.98 -11.89
N ILE A 164 -10.40 -5.16 -13.01
CA ILE A 164 -9.99 -4.05 -13.89
C ILE A 164 -11.22 -3.35 -14.51
N GLN A 165 -12.22 -4.12 -14.96
CA GLN A 165 -13.45 -3.56 -15.51
C GLN A 165 -14.22 -2.76 -14.46
N ARG A 166 -14.35 -3.27 -13.23
CA ARG A 166 -15.05 -2.57 -12.14
C ARG A 166 -14.32 -1.32 -11.67
N ALA A 167 -13.00 -1.38 -11.52
CA ALA A 167 -12.19 -0.20 -11.22
C ALA A 167 -12.43 0.92 -12.25
N ASN A 168 -12.30 0.61 -13.54
CA ASN A 168 -12.55 1.58 -14.61
C ASN A 168 -13.99 2.07 -14.67
N PHE A 169 -14.97 1.22 -14.37
CA PHE A 169 -16.39 1.59 -14.32
C PHE A 169 -16.65 2.67 -13.26
N HIS A 170 -15.96 2.59 -12.12
CA HIS A 170 -16.04 3.54 -11.00
C HIS A 170 -14.98 4.66 -11.05
N GLY A 171 -14.15 4.69 -12.09
CA GLY A 171 -13.21 5.78 -12.40
C GLY A 171 -11.78 5.58 -11.88
N TRP A 172 -11.47 4.47 -11.21
CA TRP A 172 -10.11 4.14 -10.78
C TRP A 172 -9.32 3.42 -11.89
N PRO A 173 -8.01 3.68 -12.01
CA PRO A 173 -7.20 3.15 -13.11
C PRO A 173 -6.87 1.65 -12.97
N ASN A 174 -7.00 1.08 -11.77
CA ASN A 174 -6.67 -0.33 -11.49
C ASN A 174 -7.37 -0.85 -10.23
N THR A 175 -7.43 -2.18 -10.09
CA THR A 175 -8.07 -2.88 -8.97
C THR A 175 -7.45 -2.49 -7.61
N TYR A 176 -6.14 -2.25 -7.57
CA TYR A 176 -5.43 -1.90 -6.33
C TYR A 176 -5.92 -0.58 -5.74
N SER A 177 -5.82 0.51 -6.50
CA SER A 177 -6.25 1.86 -6.06
C SER A 177 -7.75 1.90 -5.74
N TYR A 178 -8.55 1.19 -6.52
CA TYR A 178 -9.98 1.04 -6.31
C TYR A 178 -10.31 0.37 -4.97
N THR A 179 -9.74 -0.81 -4.71
CA THR A 179 -10.01 -1.54 -3.46
C THR A 179 -9.40 -0.86 -2.23
N LYS A 180 -8.29 -0.13 -2.40
CA LYS A 180 -7.75 0.77 -1.35
C LYS A 180 -8.73 1.90 -1.01
N ALA A 181 -9.35 2.52 -2.01
CA ALA A 181 -10.35 3.56 -1.77
C ALA A 181 -11.57 3.00 -1.02
N ILE A 182 -12.03 1.80 -1.36
CA ILE A 182 -13.10 1.10 -0.60
C ILE A 182 -12.67 0.84 0.85
N GLY A 183 -11.41 0.42 1.06
CA GLY A 183 -10.84 0.24 2.41
C GLY A 183 -10.91 1.52 3.24
N GLU A 184 -10.60 2.67 2.65
CA GLU A 184 -10.75 3.98 3.30
C GLU A 184 -12.21 4.33 3.60
N MET A 185 -13.12 4.11 2.64
CA MET A 185 -14.57 4.33 2.85
C MET A 185 -15.06 3.48 4.03
N ASN A 186 -14.66 2.22 4.11
CA ASN A 186 -15.01 1.32 5.21
C ASN A 186 -14.46 1.84 6.56
N LEU A 187 -13.21 2.28 6.61
CA LEU A 187 -12.64 2.86 7.82
C LEU A 187 -13.38 4.14 8.25
N GLY A 188 -13.62 5.06 7.32
CA GLY A 188 -14.32 6.32 7.61
C GLY A 188 -15.76 6.10 8.07
N TYR A 189 -16.50 5.21 7.39
CA TYR A 189 -17.92 4.98 7.65
C TYR A 189 -18.18 4.13 8.89
N PHE A 190 -17.41 3.04 9.08
CA PHE A 190 -17.65 2.11 10.18
C PHE A 190 -16.92 2.47 11.48
N ASN A 191 -16.12 3.53 11.53
CA ASN A 191 -15.47 4.00 12.76
C ASN A 191 -16.44 4.73 13.70
N ASN A 192 -17.51 4.05 14.11
CA ASN A 192 -18.50 4.55 15.07
C ASN A 192 -18.03 4.50 16.53
N SER A 193 -16.99 3.72 16.83
CA SER A 193 -16.46 3.51 18.19
C SER A 193 -15.44 4.56 18.61
N ASN A 194 -15.27 5.63 17.82
CA ASN A 194 -14.40 6.75 18.14
C ASN A 194 -12.91 6.37 18.29
N ILE A 195 -12.45 5.34 17.58
CA ILE A 195 -11.02 5.01 17.52
C ILE A 195 -10.32 6.12 16.75
N HIS A 196 -9.18 6.60 17.24
CA HIS A 196 -8.34 7.50 16.47
C HIS A 196 -7.72 6.72 15.30
N VAL A 197 -8.12 7.05 14.08
CA VAL A 197 -7.60 6.44 12.86
C VAL A 197 -6.70 7.41 12.11
N ILE A 198 -5.51 6.97 11.73
CA ILE A 198 -4.63 7.68 10.78
C ILE A 198 -4.66 6.92 9.45
N ILE A 199 -4.91 7.61 8.34
CA ILE A 199 -4.72 7.07 7.00
C ILE A 199 -3.48 7.73 6.38
N ILE A 200 -2.46 6.93 6.09
CA ILE A 200 -1.26 7.38 5.37
C ILE A 200 -1.42 7.00 3.90
N ARG A 201 -1.36 7.98 2.99
CA ARG A 201 -1.47 7.81 1.55
C ARG A 201 -0.10 8.05 0.89
N PRO A 202 0.80 7.06 0.85
CA PRO A 202 2.08 7.21 0.19
C PRO A 202 1.94 7.25 -1.34
N SER A 203 2.85 7.98 -2.02
CA SER A 203 3.09 7.83 -3.47
C SER A 203 3.84 6.52 -3.78
N VAL A 204 4.44 6.37 -4.97
CA VAL A 204 5.14 5.11 -5.32
C VAL A 204 6.35 4.93 -4.41
N ILE A 205 6.31 3.91 -3.56
CA ILE A 205 7.42 3.62 -2.67
C ILE A 205 8.56 2.94 -3.45
N SER A 206 9.77 3.45 -3.33
CA SER A 206 10.99 2.83 -3.86
C SER A 206 12.04 2.61 -2.75
N SER A 207 13.27 2.32 -3.15
CA SER A 207 14.37 1.98 -2.25
C SER A 207 14.61 3.05 -1.17
N THR A 208 15.12 2.62 -0.03
CA THR A 208 15.46 3.50 1.08
C THR A 208 16.50 4.56 0.68
N HIS A 209 16.32 5.78 1.17
CA HIS A 209 17.26 6.87 0.95
C HIS A 209 18.45 6.75 1.91
N LYS A 210 18.19 6.50 3.19
CA LYS A 210 19.20 6.51 4.25
C LYS A 210 19.08 5.33 5.20
N ASP A 211 17.92 5.13 5.82
CA ASP A 211 17.75 4.14 6.89
C ASP A 211 17.07 2.86 6.39
N PRO A 212 17.43 1.66 6.88
CA PRO A 212 18.58 1.38 7.74
C PRO A 212 19.92 1.43 7.00
N PHE A 213 19.90 1.44 5.66
CA PHE A 213 21.02 1.77 4.77
C PHE A 213 20.47 2.18 3.40
N PRO A 214 21.19 2.99 2.60
CA PRO A 214 20.71 3.44 1.30
C PRO A 214 20.53 2.30 0.29
N GLY A 215 19.52 2.42 -0.57
CA GLY A 215 19.28 1.55 -1.72
C GLY A 215 18.68 0.20 -1.39
N TRP A 216 18.18 -0.02 -0.16
CA TRP A 216 17.51 -1.26 0.18
C TRP A 216 16.11 -1.32 -0.44
N ILE A 217 15.78 -2.45 -1.05
CA ILE A 217 14.45 -2.74 -1.56
C ILE A 217 14.17 -4.24 -1.49
N GLU A 218 12.96 -4.63 -1.11
CA GLU A 218 12.53 -6.03 -1.10
C GLU A 218 11.81 -6.39 -2.40
N GLY A 219 12.54 -7.06 -3.30
CA GLY A 219 12.06 -7.38 -4.63
C GLY A 219 12.01 -6.15 -5.55
N LEU A 220 11.66 -6.35 -6.82
CA LEU A 220 11.38 -5.27 -7.76
C LEU A 220 9.87 -5.21 -7.97
N LYS A 221 9.25 -4.06 -7.69
CA LYS A 221 7.82 -3.85 -7.88
C LYS A 221 7.58 -2.65 -8.78
N THR A 222 6.47 -2.67 -9.52
CA THR A 222 5.97 -1.53 -10.31
C THR A 222 7.09 -0.80 -11.07
N ILE A 223 7.49 0.40 -10.64
CA ILE A 223 8.45 1.23 -11.33
C ILE A 223 9.89 0.73 -11.23
N ASP A 224 10.24 -0.01 -10.16
CA ASP A 224 11.59 -0.55 -9.97
C ASP A 224 11.93 -1.59 -11.04
N THR A 225 10.90 -2.26 -11.60
CA THR A 225 11.06 -3.19 -12.73
C THR A 225 11.48 -2.49 -14.02
N ILE A 226 11.30 -1.17 -14.10
CA ILE A 226 11.76 -0.33 -15.21
C ILE A 226 13.08 0.34 -14.82
N ILE A 227 13.14 1.00 -13.66
CA ILE A 227 14.29 1.78 -13.19
C ILE A 227 15.55 0.90 -13.09
N VAL A 228 15.45 -0.30 -12.49
CA VAL A 228 16.64 -1.12 -12.23
C VAL A 228 17.25 -1.69 -13.52
N PRO A 229 16.48 -2.30 -14.45
CA PRO A 229 17.02 -2.73 -15.74
C PRO A 229 17.55 -1.57 -16.58
N TYR A 230 16.90 -0.41 -16.51
CA TYR A 230 17.33 0.81 -17.21
C TYR A 230 18.67 1.33 -16.67
N ALA A 231 18.82 1.44 -15.34
CA ALA A 231 20.06 1.81 -14.68
C ALA A 231 21.19 0.81 -14.95
N LYS A 232 20.87 -0.49 -15.05
CA LYS A 232 21.82 -1.56 -15.41
C LYS A 232 22.12 -1.63 -16.91
N ARG A 233 21.57 -0.74 -17.74
CA ARG A 233 21.70 -0.74 -19.22
C ARG A 233 21.25 -2.06 -19.86
N LYS A 234 20.33 -2.79 -19.20
CA LYS A 234 19.66 -3.98 -19.75
C LYS A 234 18.36 -3.63 -20.48
N LEU A 235 17.85 -2.43 -20.23
CA LEU A 235 16.71 -1.83 -20.92
C LEU A 235 17.18 -0.54 -21.59
N ASN A 236 17.11 -0.49 -22.92
CA ASN A 236 17.61 0.65 -23.70
C ASN A 236 16.61 1.80 -23.80
N PHE A 237 15.31 1.49 -23.68
CA PHE A 237 14.23 2.46 -23.70
C PHE A 237 13.00 1.86 -23.02
N PHE A 238 12.08 2.71 -22.59
CA PHE A 238 10.74 2.30 -22.14
C PHE A 238 9.72 3.31 -22.64
N VAL A 239 8.51 2.84 -22.93
CA VAL A 239 7.43 3.68 -23.47
C VAL A 239 6.68 4.29 -22.31
N CYS A 240 6.59 5.62 -22.30
CA CYS A 240 5.90 6.42 -21.30
C CYS A 240 5.58 7.79 -21.91
N ASP A 241 4.55 8.45 -21.41
CA ASP A 241 4.39 9.88 -21.71
C ASP A 241 5.49 10.66 -20.95
N PRO A 242 6.39 11.37 -21.67
CA PRO A 242 7.48 12.11 -21.04
C PRO A 242 7.01 13.27 -20.17
N ASN A 243 5.75 13.69 -20.30
CA ASN A 243 5.15 14.76 -19.50
C ASN A 243 4.51 14.24 -18.21
N VAL A 244 4.41 12.92 -18.03
CA VAL A 244 3.91 12.35 -16.79
C VAL A 244 4.93 12.55 -15.69
N THR A 245 4.42 13.08 -14.59
CA THR A 245 5.14 13.25 -13.34
C THR A 245 5.11 11.92 -12.59
N LEU A 246 6.29 11.35 -12.35
CA LEU A 246 6.44 10.14 -11.55
C LEU A 246 6.77 10.55 -10.11
N ASP A 247 5.83 10.30 -9.21
CA ASP A 247 5.99 10.53 -7.78
C ASP A 247 6.48 9.29 -7.06
N VAL A 248 7.74 9.34 -6.63
CA VAL A 248 8.44 8.23 -5.97
C VAL A 248 8.98 8.70 -4.63
N ILE A 249 8.57 8.05 -3.55
CA ILE A 249 9.04 8.33 -2.20
C ILE A 249 9.90 7.18 -1.65
N PRO A 250 11.04 7.47 -0.98
CA PRO A 250 11.83 6.44 -0.32
C PRO A 250 11.08 5.76 0.83
N GLY A 251 11.20 4.43 0.95
CA GLY A 251 10.49 3.66 1.98
C GLY A 251 10.78 4.08 3.42
N ASP A 252 12.00 4.55 3.72
CA ASP A 252 12.37 5.06 5.04
C ASP A 252 11.73 6.42 5.36
N MET A 253 11.46 7.24 4.35
CA MET A 253 10.69 8.47 4.55
C MET A 253 9.23 8.16 4.86
N VAL A 254 8.63 7.17 4.20
CA VAL A 254 7.26 6.73 4.52
C VAL A 254 7.17 6.22 5.97
N VAL A 255 8.11 5.38 6.40
CA VAL A 255 8.16 4.88 7.79
C VAL A 255 8.33 6.04 8.78
N ASN A 256 9.22 7.00 8.50
CA ASN A 256 9.40 8.18 9.35
C ASN A 256 8.13 9.03 9.43
N SER A 257 7.43 9.23 8.31
CA SER A 257 6.15 9.95 8.29
C SER A 257 5.07 9.22 9.08
N MET A 258 4.99 7.88 8.98
CA MET A 258 4.06 7.08 9.81
C MET A 258 4.35 7.27 11.30
N LEU A 259 5.61 7.18 11.72
CA LEU A 259 6.00 7.35 13.12
C LEU A 259 5.76 8.79 13.62
N ALA A 260 6.03 9.79 12.78
CA ALA A 260 5.76 11.19 13.10
C ALA A 260 4.26 11.46 13.24
N ALA A 261 3.44 10.91 12.34
CA ALA A 261 1.99 11.02 12.42
C ALA A 261 1.45 10.38 13.70
N ILE A 262 1.90 9.16 14.04
CA ILE A 262 1.54 8.50 15.32
C ILE A 262 1.90 9.38 16.51
N ALA A 263 3.11 9.96 16.53
CA ALA A 263 3.58 10.76 17.65
C ALA A 263 2.84 12.11 17.79
N ALA A 264 2.45 12.73 16.68
CA ALA A 264 1.69 13.97 16.66
C ALA A 264 0.22 13.75 17.07
N ASP A 265 -0.41 12.72 16.51
CA ASP A 265 -1.84 12.46 16.71
C ASP A 265 -2.14 11.78 18.04
N ALA A 266 -1.20 11.02 18.60
CA ALA A 266 -1.33 10.50 19.97
C ALA A 266 -1.46 11.61 21.03
N GLN A 267 -1.15 12.87 20.69
CA GLN A 267 -1.32 14.04 21.56
C GLN A 267 -2.63 14.81 21.27
N ASN A 268 -3.31 14.51 20.17
CA ASN A 268 -4.50 15.23 19.70
C ASN A 268 -5.76 14.36 19.85
N GLU A 269 -6.34 14.35 21.05
CA GLU A 269 -7.54 13.54 21.37
C GLU A 269 -8.83 14.00 20.65
N CYS A 270 -8.83 15.18 20.01
CA CYS A 270 -10.00 15.72 19.32
C CYS A 270 -10.18 15.19 17.88
N ASN A 271 -9.10 14.80 17.20
CA ASN A 271 -9.17 14.28 15.84
C ASN A 271 -9.44 12.78 15.87
N LYS A 272 -10.51 12.36 15.19
CA LYS A 272 -10.92 10.95 15.15
C LYS A 272 -10.42 10.24 13.89
N LEU A 273 -10.18 11.04 12.84
CA LEU A 273 -9.64 10.61 11.56
C LEU A 273 -8.68 11.68 11.08
N SER A 274 -7.43 11.30 10.90
CA SER A 274 -6.41 12.11 10.27
C SER A 274 -5.95 11.43 8.99
N ILE A 275 -5.74 12.21 7.94
CA ILE A 275 -5.33 11.70 6.63
C ILE A 275 -4.09 12.48 6.22
N TYR A 276 -3.06 11.77 5.77
CA TYR A 276 -1.81 12.38 5.33
C TYR A 276 -1.42 11.86 3.96
N ASN A 277 -1.29 12.75 2.99
CA ASN A 277 -0.65 12.47 1.70
C ASN A 277 0.87 12.51 1.92
N VAL A 278 1.55 11.39 1.63
CA VAL A 278 2.98 11.22 1.91
C VAL A 278 3.73 11.04 0.59
N ASP A 279 4.14 12.16 0.04
CA ASP A 279 4.84 12.29 -1.24
C ASP A 279 6.12 13.15 -1.12
N LEU A 280 6.90 13.22 -2.20
CA LEU A 280 8.03 14.15 -2.26
C LEU A 280 7.54 15.51 -2.79
N MET A 281 7.51 16.52 -1.92
CA MET A 281 7.22 17.93 -2.28
C MET A 281 8.24 18.61 -3.24
N MET A 282 9.27 17.91 -3.74
CA MET A 282 10.36 18.45 -4.58
C MET A 282 10.43 17.72 -5.92
N PRO A 283 10.90 18.35 -7.02
CA PRO A 283 10.38 18.11 -8.35
C PRO A 283 10.46 16.63 -8.68
N THR A 284 9.27 16.05 -8.68
CA THR A 284 9.01 14.68 -9.05
C THR A 284 9.70 14.41 -10.37
N LEU A 285 10.43 13.29 -10.39
CA LEU A 285 11.37 12.98 -11.46
C LEU A 285 10.59 12.87 -12.77
N LYS A 286 10.73 13.87 -13.64
CA LYS A 286 10.10 13.78 -14.97
C LYS A 286 10.77 12.64 -15.70
N ILE A 287 9.96 11.79 -16.32
CA ILE A 287 10.50 10.63 -17.03
C ILE A 287 11.46 11.07 -18.15
N TYR A 288 11.19 12.22 -18.78
CA TYR A 288 12.11 12.86 -19.73
C TYR A 288 13.51 13.10 -19.15
N GLU A 289 13.65 13.49 -17.88
CA GLU A 289 14.94 13.78 -17.26
C GLU A 289 15.78 12.50 -17.08
N MET A 290 15.14 11.38 -16.73
CA MET A 290 15.78 10.06 -16.70
C MET A 290 16.25 9.62 -18.09
N GLN A 291 15.41 9.82 -19.12
CA GLN A 291 15.74 9.51 -20.50
C GLN A 291 16.92 10.34 -21.01
N ARG A 292 16.90 11.64 -20.71
CA ARG A 292 17.95 12.58 -21.11
C ARG A 292 19.29 12.30 -20.42
N GLN A 293 19.29 11.98 -19.12
CA GLN A 293 20.53 11.65 -18.41
C GLN A 293 21.23 10.42 -18.99
N GLN A 294 20.49 9.34 -19.29
CA GLN A 294 21.08 8.16 -19.91
C GLN A 294 21.55 8.43 -21.33
N ALA A 295 20.79 9.19 -22.13
CA ALA A 295 21.23 9.60 -23.47
C ALA A 295 22.55 10.38 -23.42
N MET A 296 22.69 11.31 -22.45
CA MET A 296 23.94 12.04 -22.22
C MET A 296 25.09 11.13 -21.76
N GLU A 297 24.84 10.14 -20.90
CA GLU A 297 25.86 9.16 -20.50
C GLU A 297 26.29 8.24 -21.65
N MET A 298 25.34 7.76 -22.45
CA MET A 298 25.64 6.97 -23.65
C MET A 298 26.45 7.79 -24.65
N GLN A 299 26.10 9.08 -24.83
CA GLN A 299 26.84 9.99 -25.69
C GLN A 299 28.25 10.28 -25.15
N ARG A 300 28.43 10.41 -23.82
CA ARG A 300 29.76 10.50 -23.19
C ARG A 300 30.59 9.23 -23.39
N CYS A 301 29.99 8.05 -23.27
CA CYS A 301 30.67 6.78 -23.57
C CYS A 301 31.05 6.68 -25.07
N LEU A 302 30.21 7.17 -25.98
CA LEU A 302 30.52 7.23 -27.42
C LEU A 302 31.65 8.22 -27.74
N ILE A 303 31.69 9.38 -27.08
CA ILE A 303 32.77 10.37 -27.25
C ILE A 303 34.12 9.82 -26.75
N LEU A 304 34.11 9.04 -25.66
CA LEU A 304 35.32 8.35 -25.13
C LEU A 304 35.81 7.20 -26.02
N ILE A 305 34.96 6.66 -26.90
CA ILE A 305 35.34 5.65 -27.91
C ILE A 305 35.83 6.31 -29.20
N GLN A 306 35.43 7.56 -29.47
CA GLN A 306 35.78 8.30 -30.69
C GLN A 306 36.98 9.24 -30.55
N ASN A 307 37.55 9.42 -29.34
CA ASN A 307 38.81 10.12 -29.13
C ASN A 307 39.71 9.28 -28.18
N PRO A 308 40.61 8.43 -28.73
CA PRO A 308 41.63 7.72 -27.94
C PRO A 308 42.69 8.65 -27.36
#